data_AF-A0A3A8L8J2-F1
#
_entry.id   AF-A0A3A8L8J2-F1
#
_cell.length_a   1.000
_cell.length_b   1.000
_cell.length_c   1.000
_cell.angle_alpha   90.00
_cell.angle_beta   90.00
_cell.angle_gamma   90.00
#
_symmetry.space_group_name_H-M   'P 1'
#
loop_
_entity.id
_entity.type
_entity.pdbx_description
1 polymer ?
#
loop_
_entity_poly.entity_id
_entity_poly.type
_entity_poly.pdbx_seq_one_letter_code
_entity_poly.pdbx_strand_id
1 'polypeptide(L)'
;MPVHLHPDTGQPGCTTTSPLTNNSTTYGVSAPPGTFSCDYTLEIPAGATSVKFSTSGADGSTAHLYAKRGSSPTLASYDCIGAMGGVVNNNQSCIVNSPAAGTWHVRVYNAGSSQTFNNASLRGAYATRGNPDPGTGTLVNNVPVTGLSGAKDSYRYWTLTVPAGKTSLLVQTMFGTGDADPYVRQGSKPEDYVFDCRPLTGGNTESCLISYPTAGVYHVMIKGFTDYSGVTLKATY
;
A
#
# COMPACT_ATOMS: atom_id res chain seq x y z
N MET A 1 -5.76 -44.18 0.43
CA MET A 1 -4.58 -43.66 -0.30
C MET A 1 -4.20 -42.36 0.37
N PRO A 2 -2.92 -42.13 0.72
CA PRO A 2 -2.51 -40.94 1.46
C PRO A 2 -2.73 -39.70 0.59
N VAL A 3 -3.28 -38.65 1.17
CA VAL A 3 -3.40 -37.32 0.53
C VAL A 3 -1.97 -36.81 0.37
N HIS A 4 -1.47 -36.83 -0.87
CA HIS A 4 -0.18 -36.24 -1.20
C HIS A 4 -0.34 -34.73 -1.13
N LEU A 5 0.01 -34.13 0.02
CA LEU A 5 0.20 -32.70 0.15
C LEU A 5 1.42 -32.33 -0.72
N HIS A 6 1.16 -31.92 -1.96
CA HIS A 6 2.23 -31.43 -2.82
C HIS A 6 2.67 -30.04 -2.33
N PRO A 7 3.97 -29.83 -2.06
CA PRO A 7 4.48 -28.62 -1.42
C PRO A 7 4.50 -27.44 -2.41
N ASP A 8 4.15 -26.25 -1.91
CA ASP A 8 4.76 -24.93 -2.17
C ASP A 8 5.12 -24.49 -3.61
N THR A 9 4.73 -25.20 -4.66
CA THR A 9 4.95 -24.76 -6.04
C THR A 9 4.08 -23.53 -6.30
N GLY A 10 4.70 -22.43 -6.72
CA GLY A 10 4.03 -21.17 -7.03
C GLY A 10 3.01 -21.31 -8.17
N GLN A 11 2.59 -20.18 -8.74
CA GLN A 11 1.82 -20.19 -9.99
C GLN A 11 2.46 -21.10 -11.05
N PRO A 12 1.68 -21.90 -11.79
CA PRO A 12 2.20 -22.71 -12.90
C PRO A 12 2.98 -21.82 -13.88
N GLY A 13 4.26 -22.14 -14.09
CA GLY A 13 5.16 -21.37 -14.96
C GLY A 13 5.94 -20.25 -14.26
N CYS A 14 5.70 -19.99 -12.98
CA CYS A 14 6.50 -19.04 -12.20
C CYS A 14 7.77 -19.72 -11.67
N THR A 15 8.92 -19.40 -12.27
CA THR A 15 10.21 -20.04 -11.97
C THR A 15 11.18 -19.15 -11.20
N THR A 16 10.82 -17.90 -10.92
CA THR A 16 11.71 -16.90 -10.33
C THR A 16 11.04 -16.09 -9.22
N THR A 17 11.85 -15.61 -8.28
CA THR A 17 11.47 -14.60 -7.30
C THR A 17 11.37 -13.22 -7.98
N SER A 18 10.29 -12.49 -7.72
CA SER A 18 10.06 -11.16 -8.29
C SER A 18 10.27 -10.05 -7.25
N PRO A 19 11.18 -9.09 -7.45
CA PRO A 19 11.39 -8.02 -6.50
C PRO A 19 10.20 -7.04 -6.48
N LEU A 20 9.83 -6.60 -5.28
CA LEU A 20 8.94 -5.51 -5.00
C LEU A 20 9.76 -4.24 -4.80
N THR A 21 9.24 -3.13 -5.31
CA THR A 21 9.72 -1.79 -4.95
C THR A 21 8.92 -1.28 -3.77
N ASN A 22 9.57 -0.62 -2.81
CA ASN A 22 8.89 -0.08 -1.62
C ASN A 22 7.68 0.78 -2.02
N ASN A 23 6.51 0.33 -1.59
CA ASN A 23 5.18 0.79 -1.97
C ASN A 23 4.93 1.14 -3.44
N SER A 24 5.49 0.36 -4.34
CA SER A 24 4.88 0.13 -5.64
C SER A 24 3.88 -1.03 -5.53
N THR A 25 2.80 -0.94 -6.30
CA THR A 25 1.88 -2.06 -6.44
C THR A 25 2.36 -2.99 -7.55
N THR A 26 2.32 -4.29 -7.29
CA THR A 26 2.51 -5.35 -8.27
C THR A 26 1.15 -5.97 -8.59
N TYR A 27 0.83 -6.15 -9.86
CA TYR A 27 -0.45 -6.74 -10.32
C TYR A 27 -0.27 -8.16 -10.80
N GLY A 28 -1.39 -8.81 -11.08
CA GLY A 28 -1.42 -10.15 -11.70
C GLY A 28 -1.05 -11.26 -10.72
N VAL A 29 -1.04 -10.99 -9.41
CA VAL A 29 -0.76 -12.02 -8.41
C VAL A 29 -1.91 -13.01 -8.41
N SER A 30 -1.60 -14.27 -8.71
CA SER A 30 -2.58 -15.33 -8.90
C SER A 30 -2.07 -16.63 -8.25
N ALA A 31 -2.94 -17.61 -8.03
CA ALA A 31 -2.58 -18.94 -7.49
C ALA A 31 -3.70 -19.97 -7.75
N PRO A 32 -3.38 -21.18 -8.26
CA PRO A 32 -4.32 -22.30 -8.29
C PRO A 32 -4.87 -22.67 -6.90
N PRO A 33 -6.00 -23.40 -6.82
CA PRO A 33 -6.51 -23.94 -5.56
C PRO A 33 -5.44 -24.69 -4.75
N GLY A 34 -5.31 -24.35 -3.47
CA GLY A 34 -4.42 -25.05 -2.54
C GLY A 34 -2.93 -24.78 -2.72
N THR A 35 -2.54 -23.80 -3.54
CA THR A 35 -1.12 -23.45 -3.77
C THR A 35 -0.82 -22.00 -3.42
N PHE A 36 0.47 -21.68 -3.34
CA PHE A 36 0.94 -20.30 -3.26
C PHE A 36 1.07 -19.66 -4.64
N SER A 37 1.09 -18.33 -4.67
CA SER A 37 1.57 -17.52 -5.78
C SER A 37 3.07 -17.72 -6.02
N CYS A 38 3.60 -16.99 -7.01
CA CYS A 38 5.03 -16.66 -7.09
C CYS A 38 5.57 -16.14 -5.74
N ASP A 39 6.88 -16.24 -5.59
CA ASP A 39 7.62 -15.61 -4.49
C ASP A 39 7.98 -14.16 -4.86
N TYR A 40 7.68 -13.23 -3.96
CA TYR A 40 8.01 -11.82 -4.13
C TYR A 40 8.91 -11.34 -2.99
N THR A 41 9.88 -10.48 -3.27
CA THR A 41 10.84 -10.01 -2.26
C THR A 41 10.85 -8.51 -2.08
N LEU A 42 10.98 -8.04 -0.84
CA LEU A 42 11.21 -6.63 -0.51
C LEU A 42 12.46 -6.53 0.36
N GLU A 43 13.43 -5.72 -0.05
CA GLU A 43 14.58 -5.39 0.78
C GLU A 43 14.20 -4.33 1.83
N ILE A 44 14.30 -4.70 3.10
CA ILE A 44 13.99 -3.80 4.22
C ILE A 44 15.29 -3.22 4.80
N PRO A 45 15.45 -1.88 4.85
CA PRO A 45 16.64 -1.26 5.40
C PRO A 45 16.71 -1.38 6.93
N ALA A 46 17.93 -1.27 7.48
CA ALA A 46 18.13 -1.12 8.91
C ALA A 46 17.42 0.13 9.45
N GLY A 47 16.83 0.01 10.64
CA GLY A 47 16.09 1.11 11.27
C GLY A 47 14.67 1.31 10.72
N ALA A 48 14.15 0.38 9.92
CA ALA A 48 12.75 0.36 9.58
C ALA A 48 11.88 0.22 10.85
N THR A 49 10.85 1.05 10.96
CA THR A 49 9.93 1.08 12.10
C THR A 49 8.72 0.18 11.90
N SER A 50 8.37 -0.11 10.65
CA SER A 50 7.33 -1.07 10.29
C SER A 50 7.54 -1.57 8.87
N VAL A 51 6.94 -2.73 8.56
CA VAL A 51 6.62 -3.15 7.20
C VAL A 51 5.20 -3.68 7.14
N LYS A 52 4.48 -3.29 6.10
CA LYS A 52 3.14 -3.75 5.77
C LYS A 52 3.17 -4.42 4.41
N PHE A 53 2.66 -5.64 4.37
CA PHE A 53 2.30 -6.30 3.12
C PHE A 53 0.78 -6.33 3.01
N SER A 54 0.26 -6.01 1.83
CA SER A 54 -1.18 -5.99 1.58
C SER A 54 -1.53 -6.51 0.20
N THR A 55 -2.64 -7.23 0.12
CA THR A 55 -3.30 -7.57 -1.15
C THR A 55 -4.65 -6.87 -1.29
N SER A 56 -5.08 -6.66 -2.53
CA SER A 56 -6.42 -6.14 -2.83
C SER A 56 -6.91 -6.55 -4.21
N GLY A 57 -8.22 -6.44 -4.42
CA GLY A 57 -8.83 -6.40 -5.76
C GLY A 57 -8.74 -7.70 -6.53
N ALA A 58 -8.61 -8.82 -5.85
CA ALA A 58 -8.60 -10.10 -6.53
C ALA A 58 -10.03 -10.56 -6.85
N ASP A 59 -10.11 -11.45 -7.84
CA ASP A 59 -11.35 -12.15 -8.15
C ASP A 59 -11.27 -13.61 -7.69
N GLY A 60 -12.44 -14.18 -7.37
CA GLY A 60 -12.60 -15.61 -7.08
C GLY A 60 -12.42 -15.99 -5.62
N SER A 61 -11.46 -16.89 -5.38
CA SER A 61 -11.33 -17.68 -4.14
C SER A 61 -10.84 -16.89 -2.92
N THR A 62 -10.84 -17.53 -1.75
CA THR A 62 -10.23 -17.01 -0.51
C THR A 62 -8.71 -17.07 -0.62
N ALA A 63 -8.04 -15.97 -0.28
CA ALA A 63 -6.59 -15.88 -0.33
C ALA A 63 -6.02 -15.35 0.98
N HIS A 64 -4.87 -15.88 1.39
CA HIS A 64 -4.13 -15.48 2.59
C HIS A 64 -2.74 -15.03 2.23
N LEU A 65 -2.33 -13.88 2.74
CA LEU A 65 -0.98 -13.36 2.55
C LEU A 65 -0.07 -13.91 3.63
N TYR A 66 1.11 -14.37 3.25
CA TYR A 66 2.17 -14.80 4.17
C TYR A 66 3.45 -14.05 3.86
N ALA A 67 4.17 -13.65 4.90
CA ALA A 67 5.46 -13.00 4.79
C ALA A 67 6.48 -13.63 5.76
N LYS A 68 7.74 -13.70 5.32
CA LYS A 68 8.85 -14.25 6.10
C LYS A 68 10.18 -13.62 5.71
N ARG A 69 11.04 -13.34 6.68
CA ARG A 69 12.40 -12.84 6.45
C ARG A 69 13.33 -13.97 6.00
N GLY A 70 14.15 -13.69 4.98
CA GLY A 70 15.29 -14.49 4.52
C GLY A 70 14.94 -15.80 3.80
N SER A 71 13.68 -16.19 3.74
CA SER A 71 13.22 -17.37 3.00
C SER A 71 11.74 -17.25 2.65
N SER A 72 11.30 -17.96 1.60
CA SER A 72 9.89 -18.03 1.23
C SER A 72 9.04 -18.55 2.39
N PRO A 73 7.90 -17.91 2.70
CA PRO A 73 6.97 -18.43 3.69
C PRO A 73 6.29 -19.72 3.22
N THR A 74 5.91 -20.54 4.19
CA THR A 74 5.06 -21.73 4.01
C THR A 74 3.85 -21.66 4.95
N LEU A 75 2.90 -22.59 4.82
CA LEU A 75 1.75 -22.67 5.74
C LEU A 75 2.15 -22.95 7.19
N ALA A 76 3.32 -23.56 7.42
CA ALA A 76 3.82 -23.90 8.76
C ALA A 76 4.93 -22.97 9.26
N SER A 77 5.51 -22.15 8.38
CA SER A 77 6.64 -21.27 8.71
C SER A 77 6.46 -19.90 8.06
N TYR A 78 6.12 -18.93 8.89
CA TYR A 78 5.92 -17.53 8.49
C TYR A 78 6.26 -16.63 9.67
N ASP A 79 6.61 -15.38 9.38
CA ASP A 79 6.83 -14.37 10.42
C ASP A 79 5.59 -13.49 10.58
N CYS A 80 4.76 -13.43 9.54
CA CYS A 80 3.51 -12.68 9.57
C CYS A 80 2.53 -13.21 8.53
N ILE A 81 1.25 -13.22 8.89
CA ILE A 81 0.13 -13.65 8.05
C ILE A 81 -0.90 -12.53 7.98
N GLY A 82 -1.62 -12.44 6.86
CA GLY A 82 -2.70 -11.49 6.66
C GLY A 82 -3.80 -11.66 7.72
N ALA A 83 -4.04 -10.61 8.50
CA ALA A 83 -5.12 -10.55 9.48
C ALA A 83 -6.25 -9.68 8.95
N MET A 84 -7.32 -10.31 8.44
CA MET A 84 -8.69 -9.88 8.70
C MET A 84 -9.57 -11.11 8.81
N GLY A 85 -10.25 -11.19 9.96
CA GLY A 85 -11.01 -12.34 10.38
C GLY A 85 -12.33 -12.52 9.65
N GLY A 86 -12.72 -13.78 9.53
CA GLY A 86 -14.12 -14.21 9.46
C GLY A 86 -14.83 -14.00 8.12
N VAL A 87 -14.26 -13.30 7.15
CA VAL A 87 -14.87 -13.12 5.83
C VAL A 87 -13.91 -13.60 4.75
N VAL A 88 -14.40 -14.51 3.91
CA VAL A 88 -13.78 -14.98 2.67
C VAL A 88 -13.49 -13.79 1.74
N ASN A 89 -12.35 -13.13 1.92
CA ASN A 89 -11.93 -12.07 1.02
C ASN A 89 -10.42 -12.11 0.79
N ASN A 90 -10.01 -11.53 -0.33
CA ASN A 90 -8.64 -11.46 -0.80
C ASN A 90 -7.91 -10.18 -0.37
N ASN A 91 -8.55 -9.32 0.43
CA ASN A 91 -7.98 -8.09 0.94
C ASN A 91 -7.24 -8.36 2.25
N GLN A 92 -6.04 -8.91 2.13
CA GLN A 92 -5.23 -9.33 3.27
C GLN A 92 -4.24 -8.26 3.64
N SER A 93 -3.96 -8.11 4.94
CA SER A 93 -2.86 -7.26 5.40
C SER A 93 -2.12 -7.86 6.58
N CYS A 94 -0.80 -7.85 6.47
CA CYS A 94 0.15 -8.26 7.50
C CYS A 94 1.01 -7.04 7.84
N ILE A 95 1.19 -6.75 9.13
CA ILE A 95 2.07 -5.67 9.60
C ILE A 95 3.08 -6.26 10.59
N VAL A 96 4.36 -5.98 10.35
CA VAL A 96 5.44 -6.29 11.30
C VAL A 96 6.00 -4.97 11.82
N ASN A 97 5.94 -4.79 13.14
CA ASN A 97 6.54 -3.63 13.81
C ASN A 97 8.02 -3.89 14.06
N SER A 98 8.86 -2.87 13.84
CA SER A 98 10.31 -2.95 13.96
C SER A 98 10.92 -4.18 13.25
N PRO A 99 10.66 -4.37 11.94
CA PRO A 99 11.13 -5.55 11.22
C PRO A 99 12.65 -5.60 11.19
N ALA A 100 13.20 -6.81 11.29
CA ALA A 100 14.62 -7.02 11.05
C ALA A 100 14.97 -6.70 9.58
N ALA A 101 16.11 -6.02 9.38
CA ALA A 101 16.60 -5.65 8.05
C ALA A 101 16.97 -6.87 7.19
N GLY A 102 16.96 -6.67 5.88
CA GLY A 102 17.29 -7.66 4.85
C GLY A 102 16.08 -8.05 4.00
N THR A 103 16.24 -9.13 3.24
CA THR A 103 15.22 -9.62 2.31
C THR A 103 14.02 -10.19 3.05
N TRP A 104 12.84 -9.69 2.73
CA TRP A 104 11.56 -10.27 3.14
C TRP A 104 10.87 -10.88 1.94
N HIS A 105 10.44 -12.13 2.07
CA HIS A 105 9.66 -12.85 1.08
C HIS A 105 8.17 -12.75 1.44
N VAL A 106 7.32 -12.58 0.42
CA VAL A 106 5.87 -12.55 0.55
C VAL A 106 5.23 -13.41 -0.54
N ARG A 107 4.25 -14.21 -0.15
CA ARG A 107 3.47 -15.09 -1.03
C ARG A 107 1.99 -15.02 -0.65
N VAL A 108 1.13 -15.25 -1.64
CA VAL A 108 -0.32 -15.32 -1.42
C VAL A 108 -0.78 -16.76 -1.63
N TYR A 109 -1.36 -17.36 -0.61
CA TYR A 109 -1.91 -18.70 -0.64
C TYR A 109 -3.38 -18.67 -1.04
N ASN A 110 -3.78 -19.47 -2.02
CA ASN A 110 -5.19 -19.69 -2.33
C ASN A 110 -5.74 -20.82 -1.46
N ALA A 111 -6.61 -20.45 -0.52
CA ALA A 111 -7.21 -21.39 0.44
C ALA A 111 -8.49 -22.05 -0.06
N GLY A 112 -8.99 -21.70 -1.25
CA GLY A 112 -10.14 -22.40 -1.83
C GLY A 112 -9.76 -23.69 -2.53
N SER A 113 -10.77 -24.53 -2.73
CA SER A 113 -10.64 -25.91 -3.22
C SER A 113 -10.93 -26.09 -4.71
N SER A 114 -11.47 -25.08 -5.39
CA SER A 114 -12.04 -25.27 -6.74
C SER A 114 -11.85 -24.10 -7.70
N GLN A 115 -11.48 -22.92 -7.21
CA GLN A 115 -11.31 -21.73 -8.04
C GLN A 115 -9.89 -21.16 -7.90
N THR A 116 -9.29 -20.81 -9.04
CA THR A 116 -8.07 -20.02 -9.06
C THR A 116 -8.36 -18.62 -8.51
N PHE A 117 -7.48 -18.13 -7.66
CA PHE A 117 -7.42 -16.73 -7.27
C PHE A 117 -6.64 -15.99 -8.35
N ASN A 118 -7.21 -14.92 -8.92
CA ASN A 118 -6.63 -14.22 -10.05
C ASN A 118 -6.53 -12.71 -9.81
N ASN A 119 -5.55 -12.10 -10.47
CA ASN A 119 -5.43 -10.65 -10.67
C ASN A 119 -5.37 -9.81 -9.39
N ALA A 120 -4.89 -10.35 -8.27
CA ALA A 120 -4.66 -9.52 -7.11
C ALA A 120 -3.55 -8.51 -7.34
N SER A 121 -3.73 -7.35 -6.72
CA SER A 121 -2.66 -6.44 -6.39
C SER A 121 -1.94 -6.93 -5.13
N LEU A 122 -0.62 -6.84 -5.12
CA LEU A 122 0.26 -7.04 -3.97
C LEU A 122 1.12 -5.80 -3.79
N ARG A 123 1.29 -5.36 -2.54
CA ARG A 123 2.16 -4.25 -2.20
C ARG A 123 2.90 -4.55 -0.91
N GLY A 124 4.21 -4.31 -0.92
CA GLY A 124 5.03 -4.24 0.30
C GLY A 124 5.45 -2.80 0.56
N ALA A 125 5.31 -2.33 1.79
CA ALA A 125 5.60 -0.95 2.18
C ALA A 125 6.28 -0.92 3.56
N TYR A 126 7.50 -0.41 3.65
CA TYR A 126 8.17 -0.18 4.93
C TYR A 126 8.23 1.31 5.27
N ALA A 127 8.30 1.58 6.57
CA ALA A 127 8.52 2.89 7.15
C ALA A 127 9.92 2.97 7.78
N THR A 128 10.56 4.14 7.77
CA THR A 128 11.73 4.46 8.60
C THR A 128 11.46 5.72 9.42
N ARG A 129 12.31 6.02 10.41
CA ARG A 129 12.16 7.18 11.32
C ARG A 129 12.19 8.57 10.66
N GLY A 130 12.33 8.65 9.33
CA GLY A 130 12.19 9.88 8.53
C GLY A 130 11.38 9.70 7.23
N ASN A 131 10.78 8.51 7.03
CA ASN A 131 9.92 8.20 5.89
C ASN A 131 8.82 7.23 6.38
N PRO A 132 7.76 7.74 7.05
CA PRO A 132 6.66 6.90 7.52
C PRO A 132 5.99 6.20 6.33
N ASP A 133 5.56 4.95 6.52
CA ASP A 133 4.88 4.14 5.49
C ASP A 133 3.86 5.02 4.75
N PRO A 134 4.04 5.28 3.45
CA PRO A 134 3.22 6.25 2.75
C PRO A 134 1.84 5.70 2.35
N GLY A 135 1.41 4.57 2.92
CA GLY A 135 0.00 4.17 2.93
C GLY A 135 -0.62 4.43 4.29
N THR A 136 -1.39 5.52 4.42
CA THR A 136 -2.15 5.90 5.64
C THR A 136 -1.29 6.37 6.82
N GLY A 137 -1.38 7.66 7.17
CA GLY A 137 -0.64 8.23 8.31
C GLY A 137 -0.95 9.70 8.61
N THR A 138 -0.15 10.33 9.47
CA THR A 138 -0.30 11.75 9.83
C THR A 138 0.79 12.57 9.14
N LEU A 139 0.41 13.60 8.41
CA LEU A 139 1.35 14.61 7.90
C LEU A 139 1.84 15.47 9.05
N VAL A 140 3.11 15.86 8.97
CA VAL A 140 3.71 16.86 9.86
C VAL A 140 3.90 18.14 9.06
N ASN A 141 3.58 19.28 9.68
CA ASN A 141 3.71 20.58 9.02
C ASN A 141 5.12 20.76 8.43
N ASN A 142 5.18 21.10 7.15
CA ASN A 142 6.41 21.35 6.40
C ASN A 142 7.38 20.15 6.31
N VAL A 143 6.93 18.93 6.57
CA VAL A 143 7.73 17.71 6.37
C VAL A 143 7.20 16.95 5.15
N PRO A 144 8.02 16.75 4.10
CA PRO A 144 7.61 16.01 2.92
C PRO A 144 7.54 14.50 3.19
N VAL A 145 6.57 13.84 2.56
CA VAL A 145 6.51 12.38 2.39
C VAL A 145 6.91 12.08 0.96
N THR A 146 8.05 11.42 0.76
CA THR A 146 8.65 11.19 -0.56
C THR A 146 8.47 9.74 -1.02
N GLY A 147 8.69 9.47 -2.31
CA GLY A 147 8.65 8.09 -2.84
C GLY A 147 7.23 7.51 -2.88
N LEU A 148 6.21 8.36 -3.03
CA LEU A 148 4.84 7.92 -3.22
C LEU A 148 4.68 7.32 -4.61
N SER A 149 4.04 6.14 -4.66
CA SER A 149 3.71 5.48 -5.92
C SER A 149 2.30 4.89 -5.84
N GLY A 150 1.64 4.54 -6.93
CA GLY A 150 0.31 3.96 -6.83
C GLY A 150 -0.24 3.56 -8.17
N ALA A 151 -1.29 2.75 -8.12
CA ALA A 151 -2.09 2.38 -9.27
C ALA A 151 -2.92 3.54 -9.77
N LYS A 152 -3.29 3.47 -11.06
CA LYS A 152 -4.54 4.03 -11.54
C LYS A 152 -5.70 3.56 -10.65
N ASP A 153 -6.54 4.51 -10.27
CA ASP A 153 -7.70 4.36 -9.39
C ASP A 153 -7.37 3.91 -7.95
N SER A 154 -6.09 3.89 -7.54
CA SER A 154 -5.73 3.68 -6.14
C SER A 154 -5.80 4.97 -5.33
N TYR A 155 -6.13 4.81 -4.05
CA TYR A 155 -6.20 5.89 -3.08
C TYR A 155 -5.19 5.70 -1.96
N ARG A 156 -4.60 6.80 -1.51
CA ARG A 156 -3.81 6.88 -0.28
C ARG A 156 -4.35 8.01 0.57
N TYR A 157 -4.33 7.86 1.88
CA TYR A 157 -4.89 8.86 2.80
C TYR A 157 -3.85 9.33 3.80
N TRP A 158 -4.00 10.56 4.28
CA TRP A 158 -3.30 11.10 5.43
C TRP A 158 -4.23 12.00 6.23
N THR A 159 -3.84 12.30 7.47
CA THR A 159 -4.45 13.34 8.29
C THR A 159 -3.44 14.42 8.65
N LEU A 160 -3.89 15.66 8.80
CA LEU A 160 -3.10 16.78 9.30
C LEU A 160 -3.95 17.56 10.29
N THR A 161 -3.44 17.81 11.50
CA THR A 161 -4.13 18.70 12.45
C THR A 161 -3.65 20.12 12.22
N VAL A 162 -4.56 21.00 11.79
CA VAL A 162 -4.28 22.42 11.58
C VAL A 162 -4.74 23.19 12.82
N PRO A 163 -3.86 23.97 13.47
CA PRO A 163 -4.22 24.77 14.63
C PRO A 163 -5.06 25.99 14.22
N ALA A 164 -5.70 26.65 15.20
CA ALA A 164 -6.44 27.88 14.97
C ALA A 164 -5.52 29.04 14.54
N GLY A 165 -6.11 30.00 13.81
CA GLY A 165 -5.44 31.26 13.45
C GLY A 165 -4.48 31.18 12.27
N LYS A 166 -4.53 30.11 11.46
CA LYS A 166 -3.72 30.00 10.24
C LYS A 166 -4.35 30.77 9.08
N THR A 167 -3.50 31.40 8.27
CA THR A 167 -3.92 32.20 7.11
C THR A 167 -4.02 31.38 5.84
N SER A 168 -3.34 30.22 5.80
CA SER A 168 -3.38 29.29 4.67
C SER A 168 -3.09 27.87 5.12
N LEU A 169 -3.66 26.90 4.42
CA LEU A 169 -3.19 25.52 4.34
C LEU A 169 -2.90 25.23 2.88
N LEU A 170 -1.66 24.85 2.58
CA LEU A 170 -1.21 24.48 1.26
C LEU A 170 -0.80 23.00 1.28
N VAL A 171 -1.48 22.19 0.48
CA VAL A 171 -1.15 20.76 0.25
C VAL A 171 -0.69 20.62 -1.18
N GLN A 172 0.49 20.02 -1.39
CA GLN A 172 1.12 19.94 -2.70
C GLN A 172 1.66 18.55 -2.98
N THR A 173 1.50 18.12 -4.23
CA THR A 173 2.25 17.03 -4.85
C THR A 173 3.36 17.63 -5.72
N MET A 174 4.51 16.96 -5.78
CA MET A 174 5.65 17.36 -6.61
C MET A 174 6.52 16.17 -6.99
N PHE A 175 7.29 16.31 -8.09
CA PHE A 175 8.19 15.29 -8.65
C PHE A 175 7.48 14.01 -9.12
N GLY A 176 8.25 12.99 -9.51
CA GLY A 176 7.74 11.69 -9.92
C GLY A 176 7.20 11.63 -11.36
N THR A 177 6.67 10.45 -11.73
CA THR A 177 6.03 10.16 -13.01
C THR A 177 4.56 9.76 -12.81
N GLY A 178 3.75 9.81 -13.88
CA GLY A 178 2.31 9.51 -13.80
C GLY A 178 1.46 10.74 -13.46
N ASP A 179 0.29 10.47 -12.87
CA ASP A 179 -0.70 11.49 -12.53
C ASP A 179 -1.36 11.19 -11.18
N ALA A 180 -1.03 11.99 -10.17
CA ALA A 180 -1.41 11.82 -8.78
C ALA A 180 -2.13 13.07 -8.25
N ASP A 181 -3.44 12.96 -8.10
CA ASP A 181 -4.33 14.04 -7.67
C ASP A 181 -4.44 14.14 -6.14
N PRO A 182 -4.11 15.28 -5.50
CA PRO A 182 -4.44 15.54 -4.11
C PRO A 182 -5.87 16.05 -3.94
N TYR A 183 -6.60 15.45 -3.00
CA TYR A 183 -7.89 15.90 -2.52
C TYR A 183 -7.77 16.22 -1.03
N VAL A 184 -8.37 17.30 -0.59
CA VAL A 184 -8.33 17.74 0.81
C VAL A 184 -9.74 18.01 1.31
N ARG A 185 -10.03 17.57 2.54
CA ARG A 185 -11.31 17.82 3.20
C ARG A 185 -11.15 17.92 4.72
N GLN A 186 -11.80 18.89 5.33
CA GLN A 186 -11.84 19.07 6.79
C GLN A 186 -12.84 18.09 7.42
N GLY A 187 -12.47 17.51 8.55
CA GLY A 187 -13.32 16.69 9.42
C GLY A 187 -13.69 15.29 8.91
N SER A 188 -13.54 15.00 7.62
CA SER A 188 -13.87 13.70 7.02
C SER A 188 -13.01 13.38 5.80
N LYS A 189 -12.94 12.11 5.41
CA LYS A 189 -12.21 11.68 4.22
C LYS A 189 -12.81 12.35 2.96
N PRO A 190 -11.96 12.81 2.02
CA PRO A 190 -12.43 13.18 0.69
C PRO A 190 -12.95 11.96 -0.08
N GLU A 191 -13.91 12.21 -0.97
CA GLU A 191 -14.40 11.29 -1.99
C GLU A 191 -14.22 11.94 -3.37
N ASP A 192 -14.40 11.16 -4.44
CA ASP A 192 -14.21 11.63 -5.82
C ASP A 192 -15.02 12.90 -6.15
N TYR A 193 -16.19 13.08 -5.51
CA TYR A 193 -17.08 14.21 -5.72
C TYR A 193 -17.34 15.04 -4.45
N VAL A 194 -16.66 14.72 -3.34
CA VAL A 194 -16.85 15.39 -2.05
C VAL A 194 -15.49 15.77 -1.46
N PHE A 195 -15.11 17.02 -1.66
CA PHE A 195 -13.83 17.59 -1.23
C PHE A 195 -13.97 19.09 -0.98
N ASP A 196 -13.09 19.65 -0.14
CA ASP A 196 -13.00 21.10 0.04
C ASP A 196 -12.10 21.70 -1.03
N CYS A 197 -11.11 20.93 -1.49
CA CYS A 197 -10.14 21.40 -2.45
C CYS A 197 -9.48 20.23 -3.21
N ARG A 198 -9.39 20.40 -4.54
CA ARG A 198 -8.69 19.55 -5.49
C ARG A 198 -8.16 20.46 -6.62
N PRO A 199 -6.87 20.37 -6.98
CA PRO A 199 -6.37 21.03 -8.18
C PRO A 199 -6.95 20.40 -9.46
N LEU A 200 -6.93 21.15 -10.57
CA LEU A 200 -7.48 20.77 -11.87
C LEU A 200 -6.38 20.69 -12.94
N THR A 201 -5.14 20.45 -12.53
CA THR A 201 -3.96 20.55 -13.40
C THR A 201 -3.44 19.16 -13.74
N GLY A 202 -3.21 18.83 -15.01
CA GLY A 202 -2.65 17.51 -15.34
C GLY A 202 -1.22 17.32 -14.80
N GLY A 203 -0.93 16.15 -14.21
CA GLY A 203 0.40 15.73 -13.79
C GLY A 203 0.63 15.79 -12.28
N ASN A 204 1.85 15.49 -11.83
CA ASN A 204 2.16 15.32 -10.39
C ASN A 204 2.53 16.60 -9.63
N THR A 205 2.60 17.75 -10.29
CA THR A 205 2.92 19.02 -9.63
C THR A 205 1.65 19.81 -9.46
N GLU A 206 0.96 19.52 -8.36
CA GLU A 206 -0.33 20.13 -8.09
C GLU A 206 -0.38 20.75 -6.70
N SER A 207 -1.28 21.72 -6.55
CA SER A 207 -1.41 22.48 -5.32
C SER A 207 -2.87 22.72 -4.97
N CYS A 208 -3.22 22.36 -3.75
CA CYS A 208 -4.47 22.68 -3.11
C CYS A 208 -4.24 23.73 -2.02
N LEU A 209 -4.75 24.95 -2.23
CA LEU A 209 -4.67 26.04 -1.28
C LEU A 209 -6.04 26.31 -0.66
N ILE A 210 -6.10 26.21 0.67
CA ILE A 210 -7.25 26.61 1.47
C ILE A 210 -6.86 27.87 2.22
N SER A 211 -7.50 29.00 1.90
CA SER A 211 -7.30 30.26 2.61
C SER A 211 -8.06 30.25 3.94
N TYR A 212 -7.45 30.76 5.00
CA TYR A 212 -8.02 30.83 6.35
C TYR A 212 -8.65 29.49 6.82
N PRO A 213 -7.88 28.38 6.85
CA PRO A 213 -8.41 27.07 7.21
C PRO A 213 -9.01 27.06 8.62
N THR A 214 -10.19 26.43 8.75
CA THR A 214 -10.79 26.15 10.06
C THR A 214 -9.89 25.22 10.85
N ALA A 215 -9.68 25.50 12.14
CA ALA A 215 -8.92 24.61 13.00
C ALA A 215 -9.53 23.19 13.03
N GLY A 216 -8.68 22.17 13.05
CA GLY A 216 -9.12 20.79 13.16
C GLY A 216 -8.35 19.82 12.28
N VAL A 217 -8.90 18.62 12.11
CA VAL A 217 -8.29 17.56 11.32
C VAL A 217 -8.67 17.73 9.87
N TYR A 218 -7.67 17.82 9.00
CA TYR A 218 -7.81 17.72 7.56
C TYR A 218 -7.41 16.33 7.10
N HIS A 219 -8.24 15.73 6.26
CA HIS A 219 -7.93 14.50 5.56
C HIS A 219 -7.41 14.85 4.16
N VAL A 220 -6.26 14.29 3.83
CA VAL A 220 -5.63 14.42 2.51
C VAL A 220 -5.71 13.05 1.84
N MET A 221 -6.18 13.01 0.60
CA MET A 221 -6.19 11.82 -0.23
C MET A 221 -5.32 12.06 -1.47
N ILE A 222 -4.50 11.09 -1.85
CA ILE A 222 -3.85 11.04 -3.16
C ILE A 222 -4.53 9.96 -3.98
N LYS A 223 -5.13 10.35 -5.09
CA LYS A 223 -5.72 9.44 -6.09
C LYS A 223 -4.75 9.31 -7.26
N GLY A 224 -4.44 8.08 -7.68
CA GLY A 224 -3.75 7.88 -8.95
C GLY A 224 -4.75 7.98 -10.11
N PHE A 225 -4.73 9.06 -10.89
CA PHE A 225 -5.50 9.12 -12.14
C PHE A 225 -4.90 8.18 -13.19
N THR A 226 -3.58 8.05 -13.16
CA THR A 226 -2.81 6.98 -13.80
C THR A 226 -1.87 6.34 -12.78
N ASP A 227 -1.15 5.29 -13.19
CA ASP A 227 -0.06 4.76 -12.36
C ASP A 227 0.98 5.88 -12.11
N TYR A 228 1.32 6.12 -10.85
CA TYR A 228 2.29 7.15 -10.46
C TYR A 228 3.45 6.56 -9.66
N SER A 229 4.61 7.20 -9.70
CA SER A 229 5.77 6.78 -8.92
C SER A 229 6.73 7.91 -8.58
N GLY A 230 7.33 7.84 -7.39
CA GLY A 230 8.32 8.81 -6.92
C GLY A 230 7.74 10.19 -6.57
N VAL A 231 6.42 10.31 -6.41
CA VAL A 231 5.74 11.56 -6.05
C VAL A 231 6.09 11.94 -4.60
N THR A 232 6.15 13.23 -4.32
CA THR A 232 6.34 13.79 -2.98
C THR A 232 5.10 14.58 -2.58
N LEU A 233 4.54 14.28 -1.41
CA LEU A 233 3.45 15.03 -0.78
C LEU A 233 4.01 15.92 0.33
N LYS A 234 3.60 17.18 0.38
CA LYS A 234 3.90 18.09 1.49
C LYS A 234 2.68 18.93 1.84
N ALA A 235 2.48 19.18 3.13
CA ALA A 235 1.49 20.14 3.60
C ALA A 235 2.13 21.21 4.48
N THR A 236 1.72 22.47 4.31
CA THR A 236 2.22 23.63 5.06
C THR A 236 1.08 24.55 5.49
N TYR A 237 1.10 25.00 6.75
CA TYR A 237 0.19 26.00 7.33
C TYR A 237 0.89 26.93 8.33
#